data_AF-A0A7G9SDM6-F1
#
_entry.id   AF-A0A7G9SDM6-F1
#
_cell.length_a   1.000
_cell.length_b   1.000
_cell.length_c   1.000
_cell.angle_alpha   90.00
_cell.angle_beta   90.00
_cell.angle_gamma   90.00
#
_symmetry.space_group_name_H-M   'P 1'
#
loop_
_entity.id
_entity.type
_entity.pdbx_description
1 polymer ?
#
loop_
_entity_poly.entity_id
_entity_poly.type
_entity_poly.pdbx_seq_one_letter_code
_entity_poly.pdbx_strand_id
1 'polypeptide(L)'
;MRKAGVATALLTTATAIAATAAAQSMGGRPPLEINLPSETPAPARVFTPAPTAASTPTAMTGGGNQSFAPYVASSSVGAAISEWRRLRQSEGHSFSTYAYFLNANPGFPGESAMRRSAERNMRPGEQPSLVIAFFRTDKPLTGNGWARLAESQQALGRHAEALSSARAALATSDLSIVDEGSLVSRFPGRFLTTDYDRRLDALLADRKVGDASRLLGSVSPARRATFQARLAMLQRSPDAEAMFSPVAGQVSSDAGLLIDRLRYLRDNGGEAAARALAARPHAFTYRPANVEKYYELMLILARGHPRTASTRRPTTSAASSTTASRRASCRASNAMASATNILRWRGSPPPPHFGSAARLRR
;
A
#
# COMPACT_ATOMS: atom_id res chain seq x y z
N MET A 1 -28.32 62.25 -41.95
CA MET A 1 -26.96 62.58 -42.43
C MET A 1 -26.11 61.31 -42.45
N ARG A 2 -25.54 60.96 -43.63
CA ARG A 2 -24.25 60.23 -43.86
C ARG A 2 -23.95 58.98 -42.98
N LYS A 3 -23.66 57.75 -43.43
CA LYS A 3 -23.10 57.09 -44.65
C LYS A 3 -23.42 55.58 -44.47
N ALA A 4 -23.86 54.82 -45.47
CA ALA A 4 -23.06 53.99 -46.41
C ALA A 4 -21.88 53.23 -45.77
N GLY A 5 -21.86 51.89 -45.84
CA GLY A 5 -20.67 51.12 -45.47
C GLY A 5 -20.80 49.59 -45.34
N VAL A 6 -21.13 48.91 -46.44
CA VAL A 6 -20.54 47.64 -46.94
C VAL A 6 -20.43 46.42 -46.00
N ALA A 7 -21.13 45.37 -46.44
CA ALA A 7 -20.96 43.97 -46.08
C ALA A 7 -19.64 43.39 -46.59
N THR A 8 -18.93 42.64 -45.74
CA THR A 8 -17.94 41.64 -46.16
C THR A 8 -18.11 40.39 -45.33
N ALA A 9 -18.70 39.37 -45.95
CA ALA A 9 -18.77 38.01 -45.46
C ALA A 9 -17.40 37.34 -45.64
N LEU A 10 -16.77 36.93 -44.54
CA LEU A 10 -15.60 36.06 -44.56
C LEU A 10 -16.06 34.61 -44.47
N LEU A 11 -16.16 33.96 -45.64
CA LEU A 11 -16.20 32.51 -45.76
C LEU A 11 -14.91 31.94 -45.14
N THR A 12 -15.03 31.22 -44.03
CA THR A 12 -13.96 30.35 -43.53
C THR A 12 -14.22 28.95 -44.06
N THR A 13 -13.42 28.55 -45.04
CA THR A 13 -13.39 27.18 -45.59
C THR A 13 -12.82 26.22 -44.55
N ALA A 14 -13.66 25.30 -44.07
CA ALA A 14 -13.23 24.17 -43.26
C ALA A 14 -12.61 23.11 -44.17
N THR A 15 -11.28 23.05 -44.20
CA THR A 15 -10.54 21.98 -44.89
C THR A 15 -10.61 20.70 -44.05
N ALA A 16 -11.41 19.74 -44.50
CA ALA A 16 -11.41 18.38 -43.97
C ALA A 16 -10.16 17.63 -44.46
N ILE A 17 -9.23 17.30 -43.54
CA ILE A 17 -8.14 16.37 -43.81
C ILE A 17 -8.68 14.96 -43.58
N ALA A 18 -9.10 14.31 -44.66
CA ALA A 18 -9.38 12.89 -44.69
C ALA A 18 -8.05 12.11 -44.69
N ALA A 19 -7.67 11.56 -43.53
CA ALA A 19 -6.57 10.62 -43.43
C ALA A 19 -6.99 9.29 -44.11
N THR A 20 -6.45 9.08 -45.31
CA THR A 20 -6.65 7.84 -46.08
C THR A 20 -5.80 6.74 -45.46
N ALA A 21 -6.45 5.76 -44.84
CA ALA A 21 -5.83 4.53 -44.38
C ALA A 21 -5.61 3.60 -45.58
N ALA A 22 -4.38 3.53 -46.08
CA ALA A 22 -3.98 2.52 -47.05
C ALA A 22 -3.74 1.18 -46.34
N ALA A 23 -4.71 0.28 -46.45
CA ALA A 23 -4.54 -1.13 -46.15
C ALA A 23 -3.68 -1.77 -47.26
N GLN A 24 -2.50 -2.29 -46.90
CA GLN A 24 -1.73 -3.19 -47.76
C GLN A 24 -1.80 -4.58 -47.15
N SER A 25 -2.49 -5.49 -47.86
CA SER A 25 -2.43 -6.93 -47.64
C SER A 25 -1.35 -7.53 -48.54
N MET A 26 -0.31 -8.10 -47.94
CA MET A 26 0.56 -9.15 -48.50
C MET A 26 1.01 -9.95 -47.28
N GLY A 27 0.81 -11.26 -47.16
CA GLY A 27 1.37 -12.32 -48.00
C GLY A 27 2.01 -13.33 -47.02
N GLY A 28 1.80 -14.62 -47.21
CA GLY A 28 2.00 -15.67 -46.21
C GLY A 28 3.40 -15.75 -45.56
N ARG A 29 3.41 -16.17 -44.29
CA ARG A 29 4.62 -16.57 -43.55
C ARG A 29 4.95 -18.03 -43.88
N PRO A 30 6.11 -18.38 -44.46
CA PRO A 30 6.61 -19.74 -44.37
C PRO A 30 7.20 -20.01 -42.98
N PRO A 31 7.18 -21.25 -42.48
CA PRO A 31 7.77 -21.61 -41.20
C PRO A 31 9.30 -21.67 -41.35
N LEU A 32 10.04 -20.96 -40.51
CA LEU A 32 11.49 -21.10 -40.41
C LEU A 32 11.85 -21.99 -39.23
N GLU A 33 12.49 -23.07 -39.63
CA GLU A 33 13.04 -24.23 -38.93
C GLU A 33 14.08 -23.83 -37.87
N ILE A 34 13.97 -24.43 -36.68
CA ILE A 34 14.92 -24.26 -35.57
C ILE A 34 16.15 -25.12 -35.89
N ASN A 35 17.22 -24.50 -36.38
CA ASN A 35 18.52 -25.14 -36.50
C ASN A 35 19.33 -24.90 -35.21
N LEU A 36 19.47 -25.93 -34.39
CA LEU A 36 20.36 -25.94 -33.21
C LEU A 36 21.78 -26.31 -33.66
N PRO A 37 22.80 -25.46 -33.46
CA PRO A 37 24.18 -25.89 -33.64
C PRO A 37 24.57 -26.91 -32.55
N SER A 38 25.09 -28.05 -33.00
CA SER A 38 25.69 -29.07 -32.14
C SER A 38 27.09 -28.60 -31.72
N GLU A 39 27.23 -28.04 -30.52
CA GLU A 39 28.55 -27.76 -29.94
C GLU A 39 29.12 -29.02 -29.26
N THR A 40 30.31 -29.40 -29.70
CA THR A 40 31.11 -30.51 -29.19
C THR A 40 31.81 -30.07 -27.89
N PRO A 41 31.90 -30.91 -26.83
CA PRO A 41 32.53 -30.51 -25.58
C PRO A 41 34.06 -30.50 -25.69
N ALA A 42 34.67 -29.32 -25.48
CA ALA A 42 36.12 -29.16 -25.29
C ALA A 42 36.54 -29.53 -23.85
N PRO A 43 37.76 -30.07 -23.62
CA PRO A 43 38.13 -30.67 -22.34
C PRO A 43 38.36 -29.67 -21.20
N ALA A 44 37.94 -30.10 -20.01
CA ALA A 44 38.03 -29.39 -18.74
C ALA A 44 39.47 -29.01 -18.38
N ARG A 45 39.71 -27.72 -18.11
CA ARG A 45 40.91 -27.25 -17.41
C ARG A 45 40.69 -27.40 -15.90
N VAL A 46 41.41 -28.34 -15.31
CA VAL A 46 41.53 -28.51 -13.85
C VAL A 46 42.30 -27.32 -13.30
N PHE A 47 41.65 -26.49 -12.49
CA PHE A 47 42.28 -25.43 -11.72
C PHE A 47 42.41 -25.91 -10.27
N THR A 48 43.61 -26.28 -9.85
CA THR A 48 43.94 -26.56 -8.45
C THR A 48 44.36 -25.25 -7.77
N PRO A 49 43.70 -24.79 -6.69
CA PRO A 49 44.28 -23.76 -5.85
C PRO A 49 45.22 -24.40 -4.82
N ALA A 50 46.49 -23.98 -4.84
CA ALA A 50 47.46 -24.25 -3.79
C ALA A 50 47.14 -23.44 -2.51
N PRO A 51 47.44 -23.94 -1.30
CA PRO A 51 47.23 -23.20 -0.06
C PRO A 51 48.40 -22.24 0.21
N THR A 52 48.17 -20.94 0.06
CA THR A 52 49.11 -19.91 0.55
C THR A 52 48.66 -19.45 1.93
N ALA A 53 49.50 -19.70 2.92
CA ALA A 53 49.42 -19.13 4.25
C ALA A 53 49.76 -17.62 4.24
N ALA A 54 48.97 -16.79 4.91
CA ALA A 54 49.37 -15.49 5.48
C ALA A 54 48.23 -14.98 6.40
N SER A 55 48.42 -15.01 7.71
CA SER A 55 48.90 -13.89 8.55
C SER A 55 47.76 -12.99 9.04
N THR A 56 47.37 -13.21 10.30
CA THR A 56 46.52 -12.34 11.12
C THR A 56 47.23 -11.02 11.45
N PRO A 57 46.62 -9.85 11.22
CA PRO A 57 47.00 -8.63 11.92
C PRO A 57 46.22 -8.52 13.24
N THR A 58 46.96 -8.45 14.34
CA THR A 58 46.49 -7.94 15.63
C THR A 58 46.21 -6.44 15.49
N ALA A 59 44.99 -5.99 15.82
CA ALA A 59 44.67 -4.57 15.97
C ALA A 59 44.09 -4.30 17.36
N MET A 60 44.64 -3.26 17.98
CA MET A 60 44.39 -2.78 19.34
C MET A 60 43.00 -2.18 19.55
N THR A 61 42.63 -2.22 20.83
CA THR A 61 41.43 -1.77 21.53
C THR A 61 41.00 -0.31 21.27
N GLY A 62 39.69 -0.09 21.08
CA GLY A 62 39.09 1.26 21.16
C GLY A 62 37.57 1.31 20.90
N GLY A 63 36.77 1.31 21.98
CA GLY A 63 35.49 2.03 22.12
C GLY A 63 34.23 1.58 21.36
N GLY A 64 33.31 0.93 22.08
CA GLY A 64 31.87 0.84 21.73
C GLY A 64 31.31 -0.59 21.71
N ASN A 65 30.69 -1.01 22.81
CA ASN A 65 30.00 -2.31 22.93
C ASN A 65 28.77 -2.36 22.00
N GLN A 66 28.98 -2.81 20.77
CA GLN A 66 27.98 -3.45 19.94
C GLN A 66 28.50 -4.87 19.71
N SER A 67 27.86 -5.86 20.31
CA SER A 67 28.27 -7.27 20.19
C SER A 67 28.00 -7.77 18.76
N PHE A 68 28.97 -7.56 17.86
CA PHE A 68 28.98 -8.21 16.56
C PHE A 68 29.54 -9.63 16.75
N ALA A 69 28.66 -10.63 16.75
CA ALA A 69 29.11 -12.02 16.70
C ALA A 69 29.78 -12.27 15.34
N PRO A 70 31.04 -12.76 15.29
CA PRO A 70 31.71 -13.07 14.03
C PRO A 70 30.97 -14.22 13.33
N TYR A 71 30.52 -13.98 12.10
CA TYR A 71 29.86 -14.99 11.27
C TYR A 71 30.90 -15.94 10.67
N VAL A 72 30.90 -17.19 11.13
CA VAL A 72 31.57 -18.29 10.42
C VAL A 72 30.63 -18.73 9.32
N ALA A 73 31.04 -18.64 8.05
CA ALA A 73 30.29 -19.26 6.95
C ALA A 73 29.98 -20.70 7.36
N SER A 74 28.68 -21.05 7.38
CA SER A 74 28.21 -22.36 7.85
C SER A 74 28.72 -23.45 6.92
N SER A 75 29.96 -23.91 7.15
CA SER A 75 30.62 -24.99 6.42
C SER A 75 29.96 -26.35 6.67
N SER A 76 28.94 -26.41 7.53
CA SER A 76 28.04 -27.56 7.66
C SER A 76 26.58 -27.13 7.52
N VAL A 77 25.81 -27.92 6.77
CA VAL A 77 24.35 -27.77 6.64
C VAL A 77 23.67 -27.77 8.02
N GLY A 78 24.21 -28.50 8.99
CA GLY A 78 23.72 -28.52 10.37
C GLY A 78 23.73 -27.15 11.05
N ALA A 79 24.83 -26.40 10.90
CA ALA A 79 24.94 -25.04 11.45
C ALA A 79 23.96 -24.07 10.77
N ALA A 80 23.78 -24.19 9.45
CA ALA A 80 22.81 -23.39 8.72
C ALA A 80 21.36 -23.67 9.17
N ILE A 81 21.01 -24.94 9.43
CA ILE A 81 19.68 -25.30 9.92
C ILE A 81 19.45 -24.80 11.36
N SER A 82 20.44 -24.89 12.25
CA SER A 82 20.29 -24.35 13.61
C SER A 82 20.09 -22.84 13.60
N GLU A 83 20.84 -22.13 12.75
CA GLU A 83 20.73 -20.69 12.61
C GLU A 83 19.38 -20.28 12.02
N TRP A 84 18.94 -20.99 10.98
CA TRP A 84 17.62 -20.82 10.38
C TRP A 84 16.49 -20.98 11.41
N ARG A 85 16.55 -22.02 12.26
CA ARG A 85 15.55 -22.20 13.32
C ARG A 85 15.57 -21.05 14.32
N ARG A 86 16.76 -20.59 14.72
CA ARG A 86 16.92 -19.45 15.63
C ARG A 86 16.29 -18.18 15.05
N LEU A 87 16.62 -17.85 13.81
CA LEU A 87 16.09 -16.67 13.11
C LEU A 87 14.58 -16.70 12.92
N ARG A 88 13.98 -17.90 12.87
CA ARG A 88 12.53 -18.07 12.78
C ARG A 88 11.81 -17.99 14.11
N GLN A 89 12.49 -18.21 15.23
CA GLN A 89 11.88 -18.17 16.55
C GLN A 89 11.58 -16.74 17.01
N SER A 90 12.33 -15.75 16.52
CA SER A 90 12.09 -14.35 16.87
C SER A 90 12.27 -13.44 15.66
N GLU A 91 11.37 -12.49 15.49
CA GLU A 91 11.50 -11.52 14.40
C GLU A 91 12.41 -10.34 14.75
N GLY A 92 12.89 -10.22 15.99
CA GLY A 92 13.59 -9.02 16.50
C GLY A 92 15.10 -8.95 16.26
N HIS A 93 15.66 -9.83 15.42
CA HIS A 93 17.10 -9.81 15.12
C HIS A 93 17.51 -8.59 14.29
N SER A 94 18.79 -8.20 14.36
CA SER A 94 19.33 -7.12 13.55
C SER A 94 19.26 -7.45 12.06
N PHE A 95 19.15 -6.41 11.21
CA PHE A 95 19.24 -6.56 9.76
C PHE A 95 20.50 -7.32 9.34
N SER A 96 21.66 -6.95 9.90
CA SER A 96 22.94 -7.59 9.58
C SER A 96 22.93 -9.11 9.80
N THR A 97 22.30 -9.57 10.89
CA THR A 97 22.18 -11.01 11.19
C THR A 97 21.43 -11.75 10.09
N TYR A 98 20.30 -11.20 9.65
CA TYR A 98 19.55 -11.78 8.53
C TYR A 98 20.32 -11.69 7.22
N ALA A 99 20.94 -10.53 6.94
CA ALA A 99 21.64 -10.30 5.68
C ALA A 99 22.81 -11.27 5.50
N TYR A 100 23.62 -11.51 6.53
CA TYR A 100 24.73 -12.47 6.46
C TYR A 100 24.23 -13.90 6.23
N PHE A 101 23.19 -14.32 6.96
CA PHE A 101 22.62 -15.66 6.78
C PHE A 101 22.05 -15.86 5.36
N LEU A 102 21.25 -14.92 4.88
CA LEU A 102 20.59 -14.99 3.57
C LEU A 102 21.57 -14.89 2.41
N ASN A 103 22.61 -14.05 2.52
CA ASN A 103 23.65 -13.95 1.49
C ASN A 103 24.50 -15.24 1.38
N ALA A 104 24.73 -15.92 2.51
CA ALA A 104 25.49 -17.16 2.53
C ALA A 104 24.66 -18.40 2.15
N ASN A 105 23.34 -18.33 2.27
CA ASN A 105 22.43 -19.47 2.10
C ASN A 105 21.23 -19.13 1.20
N PRO A 106 21.44 -18.85 -0.10
CA PRO A 106 20.36 -18.55 -1.03
C PRO A 106 19.44 -19.78 -1.24
N GLY A 107 18.13 -19.55 -1.35
CA GLY A 107 17.15 -20.61 -1.61
C GLY A 107 16.66 -21.36 -0.38
N PHE A 108 17.02 -20.91 0.83
CA PHE A 108 16.57 -21.57 2.06
C PHE A 108 15.04 -21.48 2.25
N PRO A 109 14.40 -22.50 2.86
CA PRO A 109 12.96 -22.47 3.08
C PRO A 109 12.50 -21.25 3.88
N GLY A 110 11.46 -20.56 3.40
CA GLY A 110 10.94 -19.36 4.06
C GLY A 110 11.82 -18.11 3.90
N GLU A 111 12.77 -18.12 2.96
CA GLU A 111 13.62 -16.97 2.62
C GLU A 111 12.81 -15.67 2.44
N SER A 112 11.70 -15.70 1.71
CA SER A 112 10.89 -14.48 1.46
C SER A 112 10.28 -13.88 2.74
N ALA A 113 9.98 -14.71 3.74
CA ALA A 113 9.51 -14.26 5.04
C ALA A 113 10.66 -13.68 5.87
N MET A 114 11.81 -14.36 5.91
CA MET A 114 13.02 -13.86 6.59
C MET A 114 13.50 -12.55 5.98
N ARG A 115 13.45 -12.40 4.66
CA ARG A 115 13.79 -11.16 3.96
C ARG A 115 12.86 -10.03 4.36
N ARG A 116 11.54 -10.26 4.38
CA ARG A 116 10.59 -9.26 4.90
C ARG A 116 10.89 -8.88 6.35
N SER A 117 11.23 -9.83 7.21
CA SER A 117 11.65 -9.54 8.58
C SER A 117 12.96 -8.74 8.63
N ALA A 118 13.94 -9.07 7.80
CA ALA A 118 15.20 -8.32 7.68
C ALA A 118 14.93 -6.85 7.33
N GLU A 119 14.11 -6.62 6.29
CA GLU A 119 13.76 -5.27 5.85
C GLU A 119 12.97 -4.48 6.89
N ARG A 120 12.03 -5.13 7.60
CA ARG A 120 11.29 -4.49 8.71
C ARG A 120 12.21 -4.02 9.84
N ASN A 121 13.27 -4.76 10.13
CA ASN A 121 14.21 -4.45 11.22
C ASN A 121 15.35 -3.51 10.82
N MET A 122 15.42 -3.08 9.56
CA MET A 122 16.44 -2.13 9.13
C MET A 122 16.28 -0.79 9.84
N ARG A 123 17.39 -0.22 10.31
CA ARG A 123 17.44 1.06 11.00
C ARG A 123 18.11 2.13 10.14
N PRO A 124 17.80 3.43 10.34
CA PRO A 124 18.60 4.48 9.73
C PRO A 124 20.08 4.33 10.11
N GLY A 125 20.98 4.42 9.14
CA GLY A 125 22.43 4.30 9.37
C GLY A 125 23.00 2.88 9.31
N GLU A 126 22.26 1.90 8.76
CA GLU A 126 22.87 0.61 8.39
C GLU A 126 24.10 0.80 7.48
N GLN A 127 25.03 -0.16 7.50
CA GLN A 127 26.23 -0.12 6.67
C GLN A 127 25.86 -0.09 5.16
N PRO A 128 26.18 0.98 4.41
CA PRO A 128 25.69 1.14 3.04
C PRO A 128 26.10 0.02 2.07
N SER A 129 27.32 -0.50 2.23
CA SER A 129 27.84 -1.61 1.42
C SER A 129 27.08 -2.92 1.64
N LEU A 130 26.72 -3.24 2.89
CA LEU A 130 25.94 -4.43 3.22
C LEU A 130 24.52 -4.34 2.68
N VAL A 131 23.88 -3.17 2.81
CA VAL A 131 22.52 -2.94 2.29
C VAL A 131 22.48 -3.12 0.77
N ILE A 132 23.43 -2.52 0.04
CA ILE A 132 23.49 -2.65 -1.41
C ILE A 132 23.81 -4.09 -1.84
N ALA A 133 24.68 -4.78 -1.11
CA ALA A 133 24.98 -6.20 -1.37
C ALA A 133 23.73 -7.08 -1.18
N PHE A 134 22.96 -6.83 -0.12
CA PHE A 134 21.72 -7.57 0.18
C PHE A 134 20.66 -7.41 -0.91
N PHE A 135 20.48 -6.19 -1.43
CA PHE A 135 19.49 -5.90 -2.47
C PHE A 135 20.02 -6.04 -3.91
N ARG A 136 21.20 -6.63 -4.10
CA ARG A 136 21.80 -6.79 -5.44
C ARG A 136 21.02 -7.77 -6.31
N THR A 137 20.53 -8.86 -5.72
CA THR A 137 19.84 -9.93 -6.44
C THR A 137 18.35 -9.66 -6.55
N ASP A 138 17.71 -9.31 -5.43
CA ASP A 138 16.28 -9.02 -5.40
C ASP A 138 16.00 -7.67 -4.79
N LYS A 139 14.98 -7.02 -5.35
CA LYS A 139 14.53 -5.70 -4.92
C LYS A 139 13.87 -5.78 -3.54
N PRO A 140 13.89 -4.69 -2.76
CA PRO A 140 13.15 -4.62 -1.51
C PRO A 140 11.66 -4.90 -1.70
N LEU A 141 11.08 -5.59 -0.72
CA LEU A 141 9.66 -5.95 -0.67
C LEU A 141 8.84 -4.98 0.17
N THR A 142 9.49 -4.17 1.01
CA THR A 142 8.88 -3.26 1.98
C THR A 142 9.31 -1.82 1.73
N GLY A 143 8.48 -0.87 2.17
CA GLY A 143 8.78 0.56 2.12
C GLY A 143 10.00 0.92 2.96
N ASN A 144 10.20 0.28 4.13
CA ASN A 144 11.41 0.49 4.94
C ASN A 144 12.67 0.02 4.20
N GLY A 145 12.62 -1.17 3.58
CA GLY A 145 13.73 -1.68 2.77
C GLY A 145 14.11 -0.73 1.62
N TRP A 146 13.11 -0.21 0.90
CA TRP A 146 13.34 0.80 -0.15
C TRP A 146 13.91 2.11 0.40
N ALA A 147 13.42 2.60 1.54
CA ALA A 147 13.91 3.82 2.16
C ALA A 147 15.38 3.70 2.57
N ARG A 148 15.75 2.59 3.19
CA ARG A 148 17.13 2.32 3.64
C ARG A 148 18.08 2.05 2.46
N LEU A 149 17.59 1.43 1.38
CA LEU A 149 18.34 1.31 0.14
C LEU A 149 18.62 2.69 -0.48
N ALA A 150 17.62 3.58 -0.52
CA ALA A 150 17.80 4.94 -1.02
C ALA A 150 18.84 5.72 -0.20
N GLU A 151 18.78 5.63 1.13
CA GLU A 151 19.77 6.24 2.03
C GLU A 151 21.18 5.69 1.79
N SER A 152 21.31 4.37 1.62
CA SER A 152 22.60 3.72 1.37
C SER A 152 23.20 4.10 0.02
N GLN A 153 22.38 4.17 -1.03
CA GLN A 153 22.79 4.63 -2.36
C GLN A 153 23.22 6.10 -2.32
N GLN A 154 22.52 6.95 -1.58
CA GLN A 154 22.89 8.35 -1.39
C GLN A 154 24.23 8.49 -0.66
N ALA A 155 24.47 7.68 0.38
CA ALA A 155 25.72 7.68 1.13
C ALA A 155 26.93 7.28 0.28
N LEU A 156 26.74 6.45 -0.75
CA LEU A 156 27.79 6.05 -1.70
C LEU A 156 27.84 6.93 -2.98
N GLY A 157 27.16 8.08 -3.00
CA GLY A 157 27.19 9.00 -4.14
C GLY A 157 26.36 8.57 -5.36
N ARG A 158 25.54 7.53 -5.25
CA ARG A 158 24.69 7.01 -6.35
C ARG A 158 23.35 7.75 -6.42
N HIS A 159 23.39 9.06 -6.67
CA HIS A 159 22.21 9.94 -6.52
C HIS A 159 21.01 9.58 -7.40
N ALA A 160 21.24 9.13 -8.65
CA ALA A 160 20.15 8.76 -9.56
C ALA A 160 19.42 7.49 -9.09
N GLU A 161 20.18 6.47 -8.68
CA GLU A 161 19.64 5.23 -8.11
C GLU A 161 18.90 5.51 -6.79
N ALA A 162 19.48 6.36 -5.94
CA ALA A 162 18.90 6.75 -4.67
C ALA A 162 17.52 7.39 -4.85
N LEU A 163 17.37 8.29 -5.83
CA LEU A 163 16.07 8.91 -6.13
C LEU A 163 15.05 7.88 -6.68
N SER A 164 15.49 6.96 -7.52
CA SER A 164 14.65 5.86 -8.00
C SER A 164 14.12 5.01 -6.83
N SER A 165 15.01 4.61 -5.92
CA SER A 165 14.65 3.83 -4.73
C SER A 165 13.75 4.62 -3.78
N ALA A 166 13.98 5.94 -3.62
CA ALA A 166 13.13 6.80 -2.82
C ALA A 166 11.70 6.92 -3.38
N ARG A 167 11.55 6.99 -4.71
CA ARG A 167 10.23 6.97 -5.37
C ARG A 167 9.53 5.61 -5.21
N ALA A 168 10.27 4.52 -5.26
CA ALA A 168 9.74 3.18 -4.99
C ALA A 168 9.29 3.04 -3.51
N ALA A 169 10.07 3.55 -2.57
CA ALA A 169 9.70 3.60 -1.16
C ALA A 169 8.39 4.36 -0.97
N LEU A 170 8.28 5.57 -1.54
CA LEU A 170 7.10 6.42 -1.40
C LEU A 170 5.84 5.75 -1.95
N ALA A 171 5.95 5.02 -3.06
CA ALA A 171 4.84 4.30 -3.67
C ALA A 171 4.33 3.10 -2.84
N THR A 172 5.04 2.69 -1.79
CA THR A 172 4.64 1.55 -0.95
C THR A 172 3.74 2.00 0.20
N SER A 173 2.73 1.18 0.53
CA SER A 173 1.73 1.46 1.56
C SER A 173 2.23 1.28 2.99
N ASP A 174 3.27 0.48 3.22
CA ASP A 174 3.85 0.16 4.53
C ASP A 174 4.91 1.15 5.00
N LEU A 175 5.31 2.10 4.15
CA LEU A 175 6.26 3.16 4.51
C LEU A 175 5.68 4.05 5.63
N SER A 176 6.43 4.11 6.74
CA SER A 176 6.12 4.96 7.89
C SER A 176 6.10 6.44 7.53
N ILE A 177 5.28 7.22 8.23
CA ILE A 177 5.25 8.69 8.12
C ILE A 177 6.61 9.32 8.46
N VAL A 178 7.37 8.72 9.38
CA VAL A 178 8.69 9.21 9.79
C VAL A 178 9.69 9.03 8.65
N ASP A 179 9.71 7.85 8.01
CA ASP A 179 10.58 7.57 6.87
C ASP A 179 10.16 8.37 5.64
N GLU A 180 8.85 8.55 5.40
CA GLU A 180 8.34 9.45 4.37
C GLU A 180 8.87 10.88 4.55
N GLY A 181 8.76 11.43 5.77
CA GLY A 181 9.30 12.76 6.09
C GLY A 181 10.81 12.85 5.89
N SER A 182 11.55 11.80 6.28
CA SER A 182 13.00 11.71 6.06
C SER A 182 13.34 11.73 4.57
N LEU A 183 12.65 10.94 3.75
CA LEU A 183 12.86 10.91 2.30
C LEU A 183 12.56 12.26 1.65
N VAL A 184 11.45 12.90 2.01
CA VAL A 184 11.10 14.24 1.49
C VAL A 184 12.16 15.28 1.84
N SER A 185 12.66 15.24 3.08
CA SER A 185 13.74 16.14 3.53
C SER A 185 15.06 15.89 2.80
N ARG A 186 15.40 14.64 2.51
CA ARG A 186 16.64 14.26 1.80
C ARG A 186 16.59 14.57 0.30
N PHE A 187 15.40 14.54 -0.31
CA PHE A 187 15.21 14.75 -1.75
C PHE A 187 14.28 15.93 -2.03
N PRO A 188 14.64 17.16 -1.62
CA PRO A 188 13.78 18.33 -1.75
C PRO A 188 13.45 18.61 -3.23
N GLY A 189 12.15 18.74 -3.53
CA GLY A 189 11.67 19.06 -4.87
C GLY A 189 11.84 17.96 -5.92
N ARG A 190 12.22 16.73 -5.55
CA ARG A 190 12.45 15.62 -6.50
C ARG A 190 11.25 14.69 -6.68
N PHE A 191 10.28 14.76 -5.76
CA PHE A 191 9.03 14.02 -5.84
C PHE A 191 8.00 14.79 -6.65
N LEU A 192 7.33 14.07 -7.55
CA LEU A 192 6.28 14.61 -8.41
C LEU A 192 4.90 14.30 -7.81
N THR A 193 3.87 15.04 -8.23
CA THR A 193 2.47 14.74 -7.88
C THR A 193 2.06 13.31 -8.28
N THR A 194 2.64 12.78 -9.37
CA THR A 194 2.43 11.39 -9.81
C THR A 194 3.05 10.35 -8.88
N ASP A 195 4.06 10.71 -8.07
CA ASP A 195 4.60 9.83 -7.03
C ASP A 195 3.63 9.75 -5.85
N TYR A 196 3.05 10.90 -5.46
CA TYR A 196 2.01 10.95 -4.43
C TYR A 196 0.71 10.27 -4.86
N ASP A 197 0.35 10.34 -6.14
CA ASP A 197 -0.78 9.59 -6.70
C ASP A 197 -0.61 8.07 -6.50
N ARG A 198 0.60 7.55 -6.74
CA ARG A 198 0.91 6.12 -6.55
C ARG A 198 0.86 5.74 -5.08
N ARG A 199 1.42 6.58 -4.20
CA ARG A 199 1.35 6.39 -2.75
C ARG A 199 -0.09 6.36 -2.25
N LEU A 200 -0.90 7.35 -2.63
CA LEU A 200 -2.28 7.44 -2.19
C LEU A 200 -3.08 6.21 -2.65
N ASP A 201 -2.88 5.76 -3.88
CA ASP A 201 -3.51 4.55 -4.40
C ASP A 201 -3.13 3.30 -3.59
N ALA A 202 -1.84 3.14 -3.25
CA ALA A 202 -1.37 2.05 -2.39
C ALA A 202 -1.97 2.10 -0.98
N LEU A 203 -2.05 3.29 -0.37
CA LEU A 203 -2.68 3.50 0.94
C LEU A 203 -4.17 3.14 0.92
N LEU A 204 -4.89 3.51 -0.14
CA LEU A 204 -6.30 3.16 -0.31
C LEU A 204 -6.51 1.66 -0.53
N ALA A 205 -5.65 1.00 -1.31
CA ALA A 205 -5.69 -0.44 -1.52
C ALA A 205 -5.53 -1.24 -0.20
N ASP A 206 -4.76 -0.70 0.74
CA ASP A 206 -4.58 -1.24 2.09
C ASP A 206 -5.53 -0.64 3.14
N ARG A 207 -6.49 0.17 2.71
CA ARG A 207 -7.53 0.80 3.53
C ARG A 207 -6.97 1.69 4.66
N LYS A 208 -5.79 2.29 4.49
CA LYS A 208 -5.17 3.25 5.42
C LYS A 208 -5.77 4.65 5.26
N VAL A 209 -7.03 4.79 5.64
CA VAL A 209 -7.85 6.01 5.43
C VAL A 209 -7.22 7.26 6.05
N GLY A 210 -6.65 7.16 7.25
CA GLY A 210 -6.03 8.29 7.95
C GLY A 210 -4.84 8.87 7.18
N ASP A 211 -3.91 8.00 6.78
CA ASP A 211 -2.74 8.38 6.00
C ASP A 211 -3.13 8.91 4.62
N ALA A 212 -4.10 8.25 3.97
CA ALA A 212 -4.61 8.64 2.67
C ALA A 212 -5.24 10.04 2.67
N SER A 213 -6.06 10.34 3.69
CA SER A 213 -6.74 11.64 3.83
C SER A 213 -5.74 12.81 3.90
N ARG A 214 -4.63 12.62 4.63
CA ARG A 214 -3.57 13.64 4.76
C ARG A 214 -2.90 13.95 3.42
N LEU A 215 -2.79 12.97 2.53
CA LEU A 215 -2.05 13.09 1.28
C LEU A 215 -2.86 13.71 0.12
N LEU A 216 -4.18 13.92 0.30
CA LEU A 216 -5.06 14.49 -0.73
C LEU A 216 -4.64 15.88 -1.25
N GLY A 217 -3.90 16.65 -0.45
CA GLY A 217 -3.36 17.94 -0.89
C GLY A 217 -2.19 17.81 -1.87
N SER A 218 -1.44 16.71 -1.80
CA SER A 218 -0.18 16.49 -2.53
C SER A 218 -0.37 15.76 -3.86
N VAL A 219 -1.55 15.19 -4.11
CA VAL A 219 -1.87 14.48 -5.34
C VAL A 219 -2.17 15.41 -6.51
N SER A 220 -2.11 14.84 -7.72
CA SER A 220 -2.41 15.57 -8.94
C SER A 220 -3.85 16.10 -8.94
N PRO A 221 -4.08 17.33 -9.45
CA PRO A 221 -5.43 17.89 -9.54
C PRO A 221 -6.39 17.00 -10.35
N ALA A 222 -5.89 16.35 -11.40
CA ALA A 222 -6.68 15.50 -12.28
C ALA A 222 -7.26 14.25 -11.57
N ARG A 223 -6.54 13.68 -10.61
CA ARG A 223 -6.97 12.46 -9.89
C ARG A 223 -7.64 12.75 -8.54
N ARG A 224 -7.61 14.00 -8.08
CA ARG A 224 -8.09 14.37 -6.74
C ARG A 224 -9.56 13.99 -6.51
N ALA A 225 -10.44 14.24 -7.47
CA ALA A 225 -11.85 13.86 -7.38
C ALA A 225 -12.03 12.34 -7.28
N THR A 226 -11.28 11.56 -8.06
CA THR A 226 -11.29 10.09 -8.02
C THR A 226 -10.90 9.58 -6.65
N PHE A 227 -9.83 10.14 -6.06
CA PHE A 227 -9.38 9.75 -4.72
C PHE A 227 -10.34 10.16 -3.61
N GLN A 228 -10.99 11.33 -3.73
CA GLN A 228 -12.03 11.76 -2.80
C GLN A 228 -13.23 10.81 -2.82
N ALA A 229 -13.70 10.41 -4.01
CA ALA A 229 -14.76 9.42 -4.15
C ALA A 229 -14.39 8.07 -3.51
N ARG A 230 -13.16 7.60 -3.74
CA ARG A 230 -12.65 6.36 -3.13
C ARG A 230 -12.59 6.43 -1.62
N LEU A 231 -12.09 7.53 -1.06
CA LEU A 231 -12.09 7.77 0.39
C LEU A 231 -13.51 7.79 0.96
N ALA A 232 -14.44 8.50 0.31
CA ALA A 232 -15.82 8.58 0.74
C ALA A 232 -16.51 7.20 0.74
N MET A 233 -16.30 6.39 -0.30
CA MET A 233 -16.79 5.01 -0.37
C MET A 233 -16.18 4.13 0.72
N LEU A 234 -14.87 4.27 0.97
CA LEU A 234 -14.16 3.47 1.96
C LEU A 234 -14.59 3.80 3.41
N GLN A 235 -14.89 5.07 3.67
CA GLN A 235 -15.41 5.59 4.94
C GLN A 235 -16.92 5.37 5.11
N ARG A 236 -17.63 4.99 4.04
CA ARG A 236 -19.10 4.94 4.00
C ARG A 236 -19.73 6.28 4.35
N SER A 237 -19.15 7.36 3.83
CA SER A 237 -19.72 8.70 3.97
C SER A 237 -21.12 8.75 3.37
N PRO A 238 -22.08 9.49 3.97
CA PRO A 238 -23.39 9.73 3.35
C PRO A 238 -23.26 10.35 1.95
N ASP A 239 -22.19 11.10 1.69
CA ASP A 239 -21.93 11.76 0.41
C ASP A 239 -21.19 10.87 -0.61
N ALA A 240 -20.98 9.58 -0.31
CA ALA A 240 -20.18 8.70 -1.16
C ALA A 240 -20.70 8.61 -2.61
N GLU A 241 -22.02 8.53 -2.80
CA GLU A 241 -22.63 8.52 -4.15
C GLU A 241 -22.47 9.88 -4.85
N ALA A 242 -22.64 10.98 -4.12
CA ALA A 242 -22.47 12.33 -4.66
C ALA A 242 -21.02 12.57 -5.14
N MET A 243 -20.03 12.09 -4.38
CA MET A 243 -18.62 12.16 -4.74
C MET A 243 -18.26 11.21 -5.89
N PHE A 244 -18.94 10.07 -6.00
CA PHE A 244 -18.70 9.10 -7.07
C PHE A 244 -19.29 9.51 -8.43
N SER A 245 -20.47 10.14 -8.44
CA SER A 245 -21.17 10.58 -9.65
C SER A 245 -20.27 11.27 -10.71
N PRO A 246 -19.48 12.31 -10.37
CA PRO A 246 -18.63 12.99 -11.35
C PRO A 246 -17.50 12.13 -11.92
N VAL A 247 -17.10 11.06 -11.23
CA VAL A 247 -16.00 10.16 -11.64
C VAL A 247 -16.50 8.81 -12.15
N ALA A 248 -17.82 8.60 -12.25
CA ALA A 248 -18.41 7.32 -12.65
C ALA A 248 -17.94 6.85 -14.05
N GLY A 249 -17.66 7.78 -14.96
CA GLY A 249 -17.10 7.45 -16.29
C GLY A 249 -15.69 6.88 -16.26
N GLN A 250 -14.93 7.11 -15.19
CA GLN A 250 -13.54 6.65 -15.05
C GLN A 250 -13.42 5.22 -14.50
N VAL A 251 -14.52 4.62 -14.05
CA VAL A 251 -14.52 3.32 -13.36
C VAL A 251 -13.92 2.19 -14.21
N SER A 252 -14.11 2.21 -15.52
CA SER A 252 -13.51 1.21 -16.42
C SER A 252 -12.03 1.47 -16.73
N SER A 253 -11.50 2.63 -16.33
CA SER A 253 -10.12 3.08 -16.61
C SER A 253 -9.22 3.15 -15.36
N ASP A 254 -9.80 3.25 -14.17
CA ASP A 254 -9.09 3.24 -12.89
C ASP A 254 -9.49 1.99 -12.09
N ALA A 255 -8.56 1.03 -12.00
CA ALA A 255 -8.78 -0.22 -11.30
C ALA A 255 -9.02 -0.02 -9.79
N GLY A 256 -8.37 0.97 -9.17
CA GLY A 256 -8.57 1.29 -7.76
C GLY A 256 -9.99 1.80 -7.49
N LEU A 257 -10.49 2.69 -8.36
CA LEU A 257 -11.86 3.18 -8.29
C LEU A 257 -12.88 2.05 -8.47
N LEU A 258 -12.64 1.16 -9.43
CA LEU A 258 -13.48 -0.03 -9.65
C LEU A 258 -13.53 -0.91 -8.41
N ILE A 259 -12.38 -1.27 -7.83
CA ILE A 259 -12.29 -2.13 -6.64
C ILE A 259 -13.10 -1.53 -5.49
N ASP A 260 -12.91 -0.24 -5.21
CA ASP A 260 -13.60 0.43 -4.11
C ASP A 260 -15.11 0.52 -4.37
N ARG A 261 -15.53 0.80 -5.61
CA ARG A 261 -16.94 0.81 -6.00
C ARG A 261 -17.59 -0.56 -5.85
N LEU A 262 -16.93 -1.62 -6.28
CA LEU A 262 -17.43 -2.98 -6.17
C LEU A 262 -17.60 -3.38 -4.70
N ARG A 263 -16.60 -3.09 -3.86
CA ARG A 263 -16.69 -3.34 -2.42
C ARG A 263 -17.83 -2.55 -1.77
N TYR A 264 -17.96 -1.27 -2.11
CA TYR A 264 -19.03 -0.41 -1.62
C TYR A 264 -20.42 -0.93 -2.00
N LEU A 265 -20.63 -1.32 -3.27
CA LEU A 265 -21.90 -1.90 -3.73
C LEU A 265 -22.24 -3.18 -2.97
N ARG A 266 -21.27 -4.08 -2.81
CA ARG A 266 -21.45 -5.33 -2.06
C ARG A 266 -21.79 -5.06 -0.60
N ASP A 267 -21.11 -4.11 0.03
CA ASP A 267 -21.35 -3.74 1.43
C ASP A 267 -22.77 -3.16 1.65
N ASN A 268 -23.36 -2.56 0.61
CA ASN A 268 -24.72 -2.01 0.62
C ASN A 268 -25.78 -2.97 0.05
N GLY A 269 -25.47 -4.26 -0.11
CA GLY A 269 -26.41 -5.28 -0.61
C GLY A 269 -26.60 -5.28 -2.14
N GLY A 270 -25.90 -4.43 -2.88
CA GLY A 270 -25.92 -4.33 -4.34
C GLY A 270 -25.07 -5.38 -5.05
N GLU A 271 -25.17 -6.66 -4.68
CA GLU A 271 -24.31 -7.72 -5.23
C GLU A 271 -24.53 -7.95 -6.74
N ALA A 272 -25.78 -7.90 -7.21
CA ALA A 272 -26.09 -7.98 -8.64
C ALA A 272 -25.48 -6.82 -9.43
N ALA A 273 -25.58 -5.59 -8.89
CA ALA A 273 -24.97 -4.40 -9.49
C ALA A 273 -23.44 -4.49 -9.51
N ALA A 274 -22.82 -5.01 -8.45
CA ALA A 274 -21.38 -5.23 -8.41
C ALA A 274 -20.93 -6.25 -9.46
N ARG A 275 -21.65 -7.37 -9.63
CA ARG A 275 -21.34 -8.36 -10.67
C ARG A 275 -21.50 -7.79 -12.07
N ALA A 276 -22.59 -7.05 -12.33
CA ALA A 276 -22.80 -6.39 -13.60
C ALA A 276 -21.68 -5.38 -13.91
N LEU A 277 -21.25 -4.60 -12.92
CA LEU A 277 -20.15 -3.66 -13.06
C LEU A 277 -18.81 -4.36 -13.34
N ALA A 278 -18.52 -5.45 -12.63
CA ALA A 278 -17.29 -6.23 -12.82
C ALA A 278 -17.23 -6.90 -14.20
N ALA A 279 -18.37 -7.32 -14.76
CA ALA A 279 -18.46 -7.97 -16.07
C ALA A 279 -18.29 -7.01 -17.27
N ARG A 280 -18.29 -5.69 -17.03
CA ARG A 280 -18.06 -4.70 -18.11
C ARG A 280 -16.63 -4.84 -18.65
N PRO A 281 -16.39 -4.48 -19.92
CA PRO A 281 -15.03 -4.36 -20.43
C PRO A 281 -14.29 -3.25 -19.70
N HIS A 282 -13.08 -3.56 -19.23
CA HIS A 282 -12.20 -2.61 -18.54
C HIS A 282 -10.94 -2.38 -19.38
N ALA A 283 -10.55 -1.13 -19.51
CA ALA A 283 -9.34 -0.69 -20.20
C ALA A 283 -8.56 0.20 -19.23
N PHE A 284 -7.81 -0.42 -18.32
CA PHE A 284 -7.17 0.30 -17.22
C PHE A 284 -6.00 1.15 -17.68
N THR A 285 -6.17 2.46 -17.59
CA THR A 285 -5.08 3.45 -17.60
C THR A 285 -4.32 3.40 -16.29
N TYR A 286 -5.04 3.32 -15.16
CA TYR A 286 -4.46 3.17 -13.82
C TYR A 286 -4.63 1.72 -13.36
N ARG A 287 -3.49 1.00 -13.29
CA ARG A 287 -3.42 -0.41 -12.87
C ARG A 287 -3.69 -0.56 -11.38
N PRO A 288 -4.18 -1.72 -10.93
CA PRO A 288 -4.41 -1.94 -9.50
C PRO A 288 -3.09 -1.92 -8.73
N ALA A 289 -3.05 -1.18 -7.62
CA ALA A 289 -1.89 -1.16 -6.72
C ALA A 289 -1.55 -2.55 -6.16
N ASN A 290 -2.56 -3.41 -5.99
CA ASN A 290 -2.39 -4.82 -5.62
C ASN A 290 -3.19 -5.70 -6.58
N VAL A 291 -2.46 -6.37 -7.48
CA VAL A 291 -3.02 -7.23 -8.54
C VAL A 291 -3.71 -8.47 -7.94
N GLU A 292 -3.14 -9.04 -6.88
CA GLU A 292 -3.71 -10.22 -6.22
C GLU A 292 -5.09 -9.91 -5.63
N LYS A 293 -5.19 -8.85 -4.82
CA LYS A 293 -6.46 -8.39 -4.23
C LYS A 293 -7.52 -8.05 -5.27
N TYR A 294 -7.11 -7.60 -6.45
CA TYR A 294 -8.02 -7.37 -7.56
C TYR A 294 -8.62 -8.69 -8.07
N TYR A 295 -7.78 -9.68 -8.40
CA TYR A 295 -8.25 -10.97 -8.90
C TYR A 295 -9.03 -11.76 -7.86
N GLU A 296 -8.63 -11.69 -6.58
CA GLU A 296 -9.41 -12.24 -5.47
C GLU A 296 -10.83 -11.65 -5.46
N LEU A 297 -10.97 -10.33 -5.60
CA LEU A 297 -12.29 -9.68 -5.63
C LEU A 297 -13.12 -10.13 -6.83
N MET A 298 -12.52 -10.20 -8.02
CA MET A 298 -13.21 -10.69 -9.22
C MET A 298 -13.67 -12.15 -9.04
N LEU A 299 -12.84 -13.01 -8.46
CA LEU A 299 -13.17 -14.39 -8.19
C LEU A 299 -14.34 -14.51 -7.19
N ILE A 300 -14.34 -13.70 -6.13
CA ILE A 300 -15.43 -13.69 -5.15
C ILE A 300 -16.75 -13.27 -5.82
N LEU A 301 -16.71 -12.26 -6.70
CA LEU A 301 -17.89 -11.80 -7.45
C LEU A 301 -18.39 -12.84 -8.45
N ALA A 302 -17.48 -13.51 -9.17
CA ALA A 302 -17.82 -14.56 -10.13
C ALA A 302 -18.48 -15.76 -9.45
N ARG A 303 -17.99 -16.16 -8.27
CA ARG A 303 -18.56 -17.26 -7.51
C ARG A 303 -19.85 -16.91 -6.77
N GLY A 304 -20.23 -15.63 -6.71
CA GLY A 304 -21.45 -15.16 -6.03
C GLY A 304 -21.54 -15.58 -4.56
N HIS A 305 -20.41 -15.61 -3.83
CA HIS A 305 -20.45 -16.00 -2.42
C HIS A 305 -21.22 -14.94 -1.62
N PRO A 306 -22.41 -15.28 -1.08
CA PRO A 306 -23.09 -14.38 -0.17
C PRO A 306 -22.18 -14.16 1.03
N ARG A 307 -22.13 -12.93 1.53
CA ARG A 307 -21.31 -12.59 2.69
C ARG A 307 -21.78 -13.45 3.85
N THR A 308 -21.02 -14.48 4.24
CA THR A 308 -21.26 -15.17 5.50
C THR A 308 -21.15 -14.09 6.56
N ALA A 309 -22.26 -13.70 7.17
CA ALA A 309 -22.27 -12.73 8.24
C ALA A 309 -21.26 -13.24 9.27
N SER A 310 -20.14 -12.55 9.42
CA SER A 310 -19.29 -12.75 10.58
C SER A 310 -20.20 -12.44 11.76
N THR A 311 -20.76 -13.48 12.39
CA THR A 311 -21.45 -13.37 13.66
C THR A 311 -20.46 -12.70 14.59
N ARG A 312 -20.62 -11.39 14.77
CA ARG A 312 -20.09 -10.67 15.90
C ARG A 312 -20.80 -11.32 17.07
N ARG A 313 -20.18 -12.38 17.60
CA ARG A 313 -20.61 -13.06 18.81
C ARG A 313 -20.79 -11.93 19.83
N PRO A 314 -22.00 -11.66 20.35
CA PRO A 314 -22.09 -10.81 21.51
C PRO A 314 -21.17 -11.46 22.54
N THR A 315 -20.19 -10.73 23.02
CA THR A 315 -19.45 -11.12 24.20
C THR A 315 -20.46 -11.10 25.33
N THR A 316 -21.18 -12.20 25.49
CA THR A 316 -21.91 -12.52 26.71
C THR A 316 -20.82 -12.61 27.76
N SER A 317 -20.63 -11.51 28.49
CA SER A 317 -19.88 -11.51 29.74
C SER A 317 -20.59 -12.49 30.65
N ALA A 318 -20.05 -13.71 30.71
CA ALA A 318 -20.34 -14.66 31.75
C ALA A 318 -19.68 -14.14 33.03
N ALA A 319 -20.37 -13.22 33.72
CA ALA A 319 -20.08 -12.95 35.12
C ALA A 319 -20.74 -14.08 35.92
N SER A 320 -19.96 -15.12 36.16
CA SER A 320 -20.26 -16.21 37.08
C SER A 320 -20.54 -15.66 38.48
N SER A 321 -21.78 -15.81 38.92
CA SER A 321 -22.20 -15.70 40.30
C SER A 321 -21.54 -16.81 41.12
N THR A 322 -20.71 -16.45 42.11
CA THR A 322 -20.41 -17.32 43.24
C THR A 322 -20.33 -16.48 44.52
N THR A 323 -21.22 -16.85 45.42
CA THR A 323 -21.51 -16.39 46.78
C THR A 323 -20.33 -16.55 47.75
N ALA A 324 -20.09 -15.55 48.62
CA ALA A 324 -19.76 -15.67 50.06
C ALA A 324 -19.27 -14.30 50.61
N SER A 325 -20.07 -13.59 51.43
CA SER A 325 -20.03 -13.61 52.90
C SER A 325 -18.77 -12.99 53.53
N ARG A 326 -18.86 -11.75 54.06
CA ARG A 326 -18.89 -11.44 55.52
C ARG A 326 -18.70 -9.95 55.82
N ARG A 327 -19.31 -9.56 56.96
CA ARG A 327 -19.44 -8.24 57.59
C ARG A 327 -18.14 -7.74 58.23
N ALA A 328 -17.98 -6.40 58.32
CA ALA A 328 -17.53 -5.59 59.47
C ALA A 328 -16.95 -4.24 58.95
N SER A 329 -17.66 -3.12 59.11
CA SER A 329 -17.53 -2.15 60.21
C SER A 329 -16.26 -1.28 60.15
N CYS A 330 -16.43 0.00 59.79
CA CYS A 330 -15.78 1.13 60.48
C CYS A 330 -16.46 2.46 60.14
N ARG A 331 -16.53 3.30 61.17
CA ARG A 331 -17.31 4.54 61.35
C ARG A 331 -16.42 5.78 61.11
N ALA A 332 -17.08 6.94 60.96
CA ALA A 332 -16.58 8.32 61.19
C ALA A 332 -15.65 8.92 60.12
N SER A 333 -15.70 10.20 59.72
CA SER A 333 -16.49 11.38 60.12
C SER A 333 -16.30 12.52 59.09
N ASN A 334 -17.28 13.44 59.02
CA ASN A 334 -17.24 14.88 58.67
C ASN A 334 -16.57 15.39 57.37
N ALA A 335 -17.34 16.12 56.54
CA ALA A 335 -17.43 17.59 56.61
C ALA A 335 -18.42 18.17 55.57
N MET A 336 -19.09 19.25 55.96
CA MET A 336 -20.05 20.08 55.23
C MET A 336 -19.49 20.74 53.96
N ALA A 337 -20.35 20.96 52.95
CA ALA A 337 -20.69 22.29 52.44
C ALA A 337 -21.69 22.23 51.26
N SER A 338 -22.89 22.74 51.54
CA SER A 338 -23.82 23.50 50.71
C SER A 338 -23.66 23.53 49.17
N ALA A 339 -24.72 23.12 48.47
CA ALA A 339 -25.35 23.97 47.44
C ALA A 339 -26.77 23.45 47.12
N THR A 340 -27.73 24.29 47.44
CA THR A 340 -29.19 24.16 47.22
C THR A 340 -29.56 24.45 45.76
N ASN A 341 -30.80 24.07 45.40
CA ASN A 341 -31.65 24.45 44.25
C ASN A 341 -31.65 23.48 43.04
N ILE A 342 -32.61 22.55 42.88
CA ILE A 342 -34.07 22.67 42.51
C ILE A 342 -34.21 23.37 41.14
N LEU A 343 -34.88 22.90 40.07
CA LEU A 343 -36.09 22.08 39.79
C LEU A 343 -35.77 21.13 38.60
N ARG A 344 -36.11 19.84 38.52
CA ARG A 344 -37.41 19.10 38.52
C ARG A 344 -38.49 19.68 37.57
N TRP A 345 -38.63 19.08 36.38
CA TRP A 345 -39.94 18.81 35.78
C TRP A 345 -39.91 17.47 35.02
N ARG A 346 -40.81 16.56 35.42
CA ARG A 346 -41.16 15.28 34.78
C ARG A 346 -42.60 15.43 34.28
N GLY A 347 -42.92 14.81 33.15
CA GLY A 347 -44.26 14.25 32.91
C GLY A 347 -44.97 14.66 31.62
N SER A 348 -44.85 13.81 30.60
CA SER A 348 -45.69 13.68 29.37
C SER A 348 -47.10 13.11 29.69
N PRO A 349 -47.98 12.64 28.75
CA PRO A 349 -48.09 12.67 27.27
C PRO A 349 -49.57 13.02 26.79
N PRO A 350 -50.20 12.45 25.72
CA PRO A 350 -50.38 13.02 24.37
C PRO A 350 -51.89 13.13 23.90
N PRO A 351 -52.26 13.08 22.58
CA PRO A 351 -53.17 14.01 21.85
C PRO A 351 -54.65 13.46 21.75
N PRO A 352 -55.67 13.99 20.97
CA PRO A 352 -55.63 14.31 19.52
C PRO A 352 -56.71 15.27 18.88
N HIS A 353 -56.54 15.48 17.55
CA HIS A 353 -57.51 15.78 16.45
C HIS A 353 -58.28 17.11 16.28
N PHE A 354 -58.57 17.37 14.99
CA PHE A 354 -59.45 18.38 14.33
C PHE A 354 -58.83 19.79 14.16
N GLY A 355 -58.95 20.52 13.05
CA GLY A 355 -59.69 20.34 11.79
C GLY A 355 -59.35 21.50 10.82
N SER A 356 -59.79 21.34 9.57
CA SER A 356 -59.57 22.16 8.38
C SER A 356 -59.94 23.66 8.44
N ALA A 357 -59.23 24.49 7.66
CA ALA A 357 -59.74 25.57 6.75
C ALA A 357 -58.55 26.47 6.33
N ALA A 358 -58.07 26.46 5.08
CA ALA A 358 -58.59 27.20 3.92
C ALA A 358 -58.82 28.72 4.17
N ARG A 359 -57.90 29.58 3.72
CA ARG A 359 -58.26 30.78 2.94
C ARG A 359 -57.08 31.39 2.16
N LEU A 360 -57.37 31.59 0.87
CA LEU A 360 -56.65 32.31 -0.17
C LEU A 360 -56.79 33.85 -0.05
N ARG A 361 -55.90 34.56 -0.77
CA ARG A 361 -55.86 36.01 -1.11
C ARG A 361 -55.23 36.89 -0.01
N ARG A 362 -54.32 37.80 -0.33
CA ARG A 362 -54.16 38.60 -1.55
C ARG A 362 -52.70 38.97 -1.77
#